data_AF-C2Y358-F1
#
_entry.id   AF-C2Y358-F1
#
_cell.length_a   1.000
_cell.length_b   1.000
_cell.length_c   1.000
_cell.angle_alpha   90.00
_cell.angle_beta   90.00
_cell.angle_gamma   90.00
#
_symmetry.space_group_name_H-M   'P 1'
#
loop_
_entity.id
_entity.type
_entity.pdbx_description
1 polymer ?
#
loop_
_entity_poly.entity_id
_entity_poly.type
_entity_poly.pdbx_seq_one_letter_code
_entity_poly.pdbx_strand_id
1 'polypeptide(L)'
;MKTLKAKDVTQNGHKMQLYVLKTDNTLGQQVEFNTKKAMDYAHLHYKDITANEIKGLTPSPYTGIIITGEIMEQLPQADIQNFVQMGGRIIIANRLDSDPSWNTLFGITKKEGFKDAKGLTFEEVLFPGYPDLSSSSPLFTHSSMNITLDENTTNTWITAEDTPILWTNDYGEGKVLYWNTTALNDKLGRGMFVQSLGTIFPAFASAQLGAEIMYIDDFPSPIPSGELKNLTKEKISVEEFYKKHWWKNMKDISEDLDIKYTGVAIGTYQNKVTPPFEDFTGKNRNTYLLFGRELLSHGGEIGIHGYNHQPLLLPPDPVDKALEYVPWNSKEDMESSLNALQKLVYNFFPNEKLKTYVPPSNIINTTGLSALNDAVPTMETVASLYVGSKSNGSLIQEFGPDEHNKNIYHFPRITSGYAITDEEQFILTDVTANLGVISHFVHPDDILDEKRSGNLTWEELFKAYKKTIKEIRERYPYIKSMTQSEATASMKIYQTGDLDVSYEDDAVHIAYKGLPNHTSTIIRVEEGKKIQPGSFSYGTVKKLDSQIYSVTLTKASATIPIKGA
;
A
#
# COMPACT_ATOMS: atom_id res chain seq x y z
N MET A 1 -22.07 -0.28 -3.53
CA MET A 1 -21.15 -1.34 -3.05
C MET A 1 -21.84 -2.14 -1.93
N LYS A 2 -21.70 -3.47 -1.89
CA LYS A 2 -22.34 -4.31 -0.86
C LYS A 2 -21.45 -4.34 0.38
N THR A 3 -22.05 -4.11 1.55
CA THR A 3 -21.36 -4.22 2.85
C THR A 3 -21.89 -5.41 3.64
N LEU A 4 -21.06 -5.93 4.54
CA LEU A 4 -21.40 -6.99 5.46
C LEU A 4 -21.36 -6.43 6.88
N LYS A 5 -22.50 -6.48 7.58
CA LYS A 5 -22.64 -6.00 8.95
C LYS A 5 -23.34 -7.05 9.81
N ALA A 6 -22.63 -7.58 10.79
CA ALA A 6 -23.20 -8.47 11.78
C ALA A 6 -24.08 -7.64 12.73
N LYS A 7 -25.28 -8.15 13.06
CA LYS A 7 -26.24 -7.44 13.90
C LYS A 7 -26.03 -7.71 15.39
N ASP A 8 -25.71 -8.96 15.73
CA ASP A 8 -25.39 -9.42 17.09
C ASP A 8 -24.42 -10.60 16.96
N VAL A 9 -23.23 -10.49 17.55
CA VAL A 9 -22.24 -11.57 17.58
C VAL A 9 -21.91 -11.87 19.02
N THR A 10 -22.45 -12.97 19.56
CA THR A 10 -21.90 -13.59 20.75
C THR A 10 -20.50 -14.08 20.43
N GLN A 11 -19.52 -13.53 21.14
CA GLN A 11 -18.13 -13.88 20.95
C GLN A 11 -17.73 -14.89 22.01
N ASN A 12 -17.49 -16.11 21.55
CA ASN A 12 -16.80 -17.11 22.34
C ASN A 12 -15.29 -16.87 22.22
N GLY A 13 -14.52 -17.32 23.21
CA GLY A 13 -13.07 -17.22 23.22
C GLY A 13 -12.48 -15.89 23.72
N HIS A 14 -11.17 -15.75 23.55
CA HIS A 14 -10.36 -14.64 24.01
C HIS A 14 -10.39 -13.46 23.04
N LYS A 15 -10.32 -12.24 23.58
CA LYS A 15 -10.07 -11.03 22.80
C LYS A 15 -8.60 -10.68 22.83
N MET A 16 -8.07 -10.31 21.67
CA MET A 16 -6.75 -9.71 21.59
C MET A 16 -6.79 -8.33 22.24
N GLN A 17 -5.85 -8.08 23.14
CA GLN A 17 -5.69 -6.80 23.82
C GLN A 17 -4.29 -6.28 23.52
N LEU A 18 -4.20 -5.26 22.66
CA LEU A 18 -2.96 -4.58 22.37
C LEU A 18 -2.90 -3.26 23.13
N TYR A 19 -1.78 -3.00 23.76
CA TYR A 19 -1.51 -1.75 24.45
C TYR A 19 -0.31 -1.06 23.83
N VAL A 20 -0.37 0.25 23.64
CA VAL A 20 0.75 1.05 23.13
C VAL A 20 1.31 1.89 24.26
N LEU A 21 2.60 1.76 24.49
CA LEU A 21 3.36 2.51 25.48
C LEU A 21 4.49 3.25 24.76
N LYS A 22 4.41 4.57 24.78
CA LYS A 22 5.50 5.43 24.33
C LYS A 22 6.42 5.78 25.50
N THR A 23 7.74 5.68 25.29
CA THR A 23 8.75 6.31 26.15
C THR A 23 9.23 7.62 25.50
N ASP A 24 9.65 8.59 26.30
CA ASP A 24 9.76 10.00 25.86
C ASP A 24 10.94 10.27 24.91
N ASN A 25 10.75 10.22 23.60
CA ASN A 25 11.65 10.83 22.61
C ASN A 25 10.96 11.12 21.26
N THR A 26 11.55 11.97 20.41
CA THR A 26 10.97 12.36 19.10
C THR A 26 10.83 11.17 18.14
N LEU A 27 11.82 10.26 18.13
CA LEU A 27 11.80 9.08 17.26
C LEU A 27 10.63 8.15 17.61
N GLY A 28 10.38 7.95 18.90
CA GLY A 28 9.32 7.13 19.45
C GLY A 28 7.92 7.71 19.21
N GLN A 29 7.79 9.04 19.08
CA GLN A 29 6.54 9.66 18.60
C GLN A 29 6.25 9.29 17.14
N GLN A 30 7.28 9.28 16.29
CA GLN A 30 7.14 8.94 14.89
C GLN A 30 6.86 7.43 14.70
N VAL A 31 7.57 6.57 15.45
CA VAL A 31 7.30 5.12 15.49
C VAL A 31 5.90 4.85 16.01
N GLU A 32 5.46 5.54 17.07
CA GLU A 32 4.09 5.46 17.61
C GLU A 32 3.06 5.80 16.53
N PHE A 33 3.24 6.93 15.84
CA PHE A 33 2.35 7.35 14.76
C PHE A 33 2.24 6.27 13.67
N ASN A 34 3.36 5.75 13.16
CA ASN A 34 3.34 4.73 12.11
C ASN A 34 2.77 3.39 12.59
N THR A 35 3.10 2.97 13.81
CA THR A 35 2.58 1.76 14.45
C THR A 35 1.05 1.83 14.57
N LYS A 36 0.54 2.93 15.12
CA LYS A 36 -0.90 3.17 15.25
C LYS A 36 -1.58 3.23 13.89
N LYS A 37 -1.01 3.97 12.93
CA LYS A 37 -1.55 4.06 11.57
C LYS A 37 -1.60 2.69 10.87
N ALA A 38 -0.60 1.85 11.08
CA ALA A 38 -0.57 0.49 10.56
C ALA A 38 -1.67 -0.38 11.18
N MET A 39 -1.85 -0.31 12.50
CA MET A 39 -2.92 -1.01 13.20
C MET A 39 -4.31 -0.53 12.78
N ASP A 40 -4.52 0.78 12.61
CA ASP A 40 -5.78 1.36 12.15
C ASP A 40 -6.16 0.83 10.76
N TYR A 41 -5.21 0.83 9.82
CA TYR A 41 -5.40 0.28 8.47
C TYR A 41 -5.70 -1.22 8.45
N ALA A 42 -5.14 -1.96 9.41
CA ALA A 42 -5.33 -3.39 9.59
C ALA A 42 -6.56 -3.76 10.45
N HIS A 43 -7.33 -2.78 10.94
CA HIS A 43 -8.43 -2.94 11.91
C HIS A 43 -8.02 -3.68 13.19
N LEU A 44 -6.85 -3.35 13.74
CA LEU A 44 -6.37 -3.85 15.02
C LEU A 44 -6.66 -2.81 16.11
N HIS A 45 -7.34 -3.24 17.17
CA HIS A 45 -7.68 -2.35 18.29
C HIS A 45 -6.54 -2.30 19.31
N TYR A 46 -6.21 -1.10 19.76
CA TYR A 46 -5.21 -0.85 20.78
C TYR A 46 -5.68 0.18 21.80
N LYS A 47 -5.00 0.22 22.94
CA LYS A 47 -5.20 1.23 23.99
C LYS A 47 -3.87 1.83 24.39
N ASP A 48 -3.82 3.15 24.55
CA ASP A 48 -2.65 3.81 25.10
C ASP A 48 -2.57 3.55 26.61
N ILE A 49 -1.36 3.27 27.08
CA ILE A 49 -1.05 3.08 28.50
C ILE A 49 0.23 3.80 28.89
N THR A 50 0.37 4.04 30.18
CA THR A 50 1.60 4.48 30.83
C THR A 50 2.33 3.30 31.46
N ALA A 51 3.62 3.49 31.77
CA ALA A 51 4.46 2.53 32.48
C ALA A 51 3.80 1.97 33.76
N ASN A 52 3.14 2.82 34.54
CA ASN A 52 2.54 2.43 35.82
C ASN A 52 1.33 1.50 35.67
N GLU A 53 0.70 1.47 34.49
CA GLU A 53 -0.49 0.66 34.24
C GLU A 53 -0.16 -0.80 33.89
N ILE A 54 1.10 -1.11 33.53
CA ILE A 54 1.55 -2.47 33.16
C ILE A 54 1.20 -3.50 34.24
N LYS A 55 1.42 -3.14 35.51
CA LYS A 55 1.15 -4.01 36.66
C LYS A 55 -0.33 -4.41 36.80
N GLY A 56 -1.24 -3.61 36.25
CA GLY A 56 -2.68 -3.88 36.26
C GLY A 56 -3.15 -4.76 35.10
N LEU A 57 -2.30 -5.03 34.11
CA LEU A 57 -2.65 -5.84 32.95
C LEU A 57 -2.63 -7.33 33.31
N THR A 58 -3.56 -8.09 32.74
CA THR A 58 -3.60 -9.55 32.87
C THR A 58 -2.77 -10.19 31.75
N PRO A 59 -1.65 -10.86 32.07
CA PRO A 59 -0.88 -11.62 31.08
C PRO A 59 -1.74 -12.70 30.43
N SER A 60 -1.64 -12.82 29.10
CA SER A 60 -2.22 -13.93 28.37
C SER A 60 -1.55 -14.05 26.99
N PRO A 61 -1.66 -15.20 26.31
CA PRO A 61 -1.17 -15.36 24.95
C PRO A 61 -1.76 -14.38 23.94
N TYR A 62 -2.83 -13.64 24.30
CA TYR A 62 -3.51 -12.64 23.47
C TYR A 62 -3.42 -11.21 24.06
N THR A 63 -2.60 -10.99 25.09
CA THR A 63 -2.33 -9.66 25.68
C THR A 63 -0.94 -9.21 25.26
N GLY A 64 -0.85 -8.14 24.44
CA GLY A 64 0.41 -7.59 23.94
C GLY A 64 0.65 -6.13 24.36
N ILE A 65 1.89 -5.79 24.68
CA ILE A 65 2.33 -4.42 24.96
C ILE A 65 3.37 -4.02 23.92
N ILE A 66 3.09 -2.96 23.16
CA ILE A 66 3.94 -2.41 22.12
C ILE A 66 4.67 -1.18 22.67
N ILE A 67 5.99 -1.23 22.68
CA ILE A 67 6.87 -0.17 23.15
C ILE A 67 7.52 0.50 21.95
N THR A 68 7.30 1.81 21.78
CA THR A 68 7.68 2.53 20.56
C THR A 68 8.89 3.47 20.73
N GLY A 69 9.24 3.85 21.96
CA GLY A 69 10.37 4.73 22.24
C GLY A 69 11.64 3.98 22.67
N GLU A 70 12.74 4.71 22.88
CA GLU A 70 14.06 4.12 23.14
C GLU A 70 14.51 4.20 24.62
N ILE A 71 13.79 4.96 25.46
CA ILE A 71 14.22 5.23 26.84
C ILE A 71 13.72 4.14 27.79
N MET A 72 14.56 3.12 28.00
CA MET A 72 14.24 1.96 28.83
C MET A 72 14.21 2.26 30.33
N GLU A 73 14.92 3.29 30.79
CA GLU A 73 14.93 3.72 32.20
C GLU A 73 13.54 4.10 32.72
N GLN A 74 12.62 4.44 31.81
CA GLN A 74 11.23 4.80 32.14
C GLN A 74 10.32 3.58 32.30
N LEU A 75 10.81 2.37 31.99
CA LEU A 75 10.01 1.15 32.00
C LEU A 75 10.19 0.33 33.28
N PRO A 76 9.11 -0.22 33.86
CA PRO A 76 9.20 -1.05 35.06
C PRO A 76 9.65 -2.46 34.67
N GLN A 77 10.97 -2.67 34.60
CA GLN A 77 11.57 -3.92 34.12
C GLN A 77 11.03 -5.18 34.78
N ALA A 78 10.93 -5.19 36.11
CA ALA A 78 10.44 -6.34 36.85
C ALA A 78 8.98 -6.67 36.50
N ASP A 79 8.13 -5.64 36.33
CA ASP A 79 6.73 -5.85 35.95
C ASP A 79 6.62 -6.36 34.51
N ILE A 80 7.45 -5.87 33.59
CA ILE A 80 7.51 -6.36 32.20
C ILE A 80 8.01 -7.80 32.14
N GLN A 81 9.08 -8.13 32.86
CA GLN A 81 9.61 -9.50 32.92
C GLN A 81 8.57 -10.47 33.48
N ASN A 82 7.90 -10.11 34.59
CA ASN A 82 6.81 -10.91 35.15
C ASN A 82 5.64 -11.05 34.17
N PHE A 83 5.25 -9.96 33.49
CA PHE A 83 4.19 -9.98 32.49
C PHE A 83 4.48 -10.96 31.36
N VAL A 84 5.68 -10.93 30.79
CA VAL A 84 6.06 -11.88 29.73
C VAL A 84 6.16 -13.30 30.30
N GLN A 85 6.82 -13.49 31.44
CA GLN A 85 6.98 -14.81 32.05
C GLN A 85 5.65 -15.55 32.26
N MET A 86 4.58 -14.82 32.59
CA MET A 86 3.22 -15.33 32.80
C MET A 86 2.37 -15.43 31.50
N GLY A 87 2.99 -15.34 30.33
CA GLY A 87 2.32 -15.53 29.05
C GLY A 87 1.97 -14.26 28.29
N GLY A 88 2.30 -13.08 28.81
CA GLY A 88 2.15 -11.82 28.07
C GLY A 88 3.09 -11.70 26.86
N ARG A 89 2.77 -10.81 25.93
CA ARG A 89 3.59 -10.51 24.76
C ARG A 89 4.17 -9.11 24.82
N ILE A 90 5.46 -8.96 24.55
CA ILE A 90 6.10 -7.65 24.40
C ILE A 90 6.54 -7.46 22.96
N ILE A 91 6.25 -6.29 22.41
CA ILE A 91 6.68 -5.88 21.08
C ILE A 91 7.54 -4.64 21.24
N ILE A 92 8.82 -4.78 20.97
CA ILE A 92 9.71 -3.65 20.85
C ILE A 92 9.68 -3.20 19.38
N ALA A 93 9.11 -2.03 19.11
CA ALA A 93 8.90 -1.49 17.76
C ALA A 93 10.04 -0.56 17.30
N ASN A 94 11.16 -0.54 18.01
CA ASN A 94 12.34 0.26 17.69
C ASN A 94 13.59 -0.33 18.35
N ARG A 95 14.79 -0.01 17.88
CA ARG A 95 16.00 -0.45 18.60
C ARG A 95 16.07 0.19 19.99
N LEU A 96 16.64 -0.52 20.97
CA LEU A 96 16.81 -0.01 22.34
C LEU A 96 18.27 -0.09 22.78
N ASP A 97 18.77 0.99 23.37
CA ASP A 97 19.99 0.96 24.16
C ASP A 97 19.67 0.59 25.62
N SER A 98 19.34 -0.68 25.87
CA SER A 98 19.02 -1.17 27.21
C SER A 98 20.25 -1.56 28.04
N ASP A 99 20.13 -1.46 29.36
CA ASP A 99 21.07 -2.07 30.31
C ASP A 99 21.14 -3.60 30.13
N PRO A 100 22.30 -4.26 30.38
CA PRO A 100 22.45 -5.71 30.23
C PRO A 100 21.43 -6.57 30.98
N SER A 101 20.80 -6.05 32.04
CA SER A 101 19.71 -6.73 32.76
C SER A 101 18.50 -7.07 31.88
N TRP A 102 18.32 -6.39 30.75
CA TRP A 102 17.25 -6.68 29.77
C TRP A 102 17.59 -7.79 28.79
N ASN A 103 18.88 -8.12 28.64
CA ASN A 103 19.37 -8.96 27.56
C ASN A 103 18.69 -10.34 27.54
N THR A 104 18.51 -10.98 28.70
CA THR A 104 17.83 -12.29 28.77
C THR A 104 16.38 -12.23 28.31
N LEU A 105 15.65 -11.15 28.60
CA LEU A 105 14.27 -10.98 28.14
C LEU A 105 14.21 -10.87 26.60
N PHE A 106 15.22 -10.24 26.01
CA PHE A 106 15.29 -10.02 24.57
C PHE A 106 16.05 -11.12 23.81
N GLY A 107 16.54 -12.16 24.50
CA GLY A 107 17.31 -13.23 23.89
C GLY A 107 18.67 -12.78 23.37
N ILE A 108 19.30 -11.79 24.02
CA ILE A 108 20.60 -11.23 23.64
C ILE A 108 21.68 -11.85 24.54
N THR A 109 22.75 -12.39 23.96
CA THR A 109 23.91 -12.91 24.71
C THR A 109 25.05 -11.91 24.77
N LYS A 110 25.16 -11.05 23.76
CA LYS A 110 26.23 -10.05 23.64
C LYS A 110 25.71 -8.78 22.96
N LYS A 111 26.23 -7.63 23.39
CA LYS A 111 25.89 -6.30 22.88
C LYS A 111 27.15 -5.44 22.77
N GLU A 112 27.39 -4.85 21.60
CA GLU A 112 28.65 -4.14 21.27
C GLU A 112 28.40 -2.75 20.65
N GLY A 113 27.42 -2.03 21.17
CA GLY A 113 27.05 -0.69 20.69
C GLY A 113 26.27 -0.72 19.37
N PHE A 114 26.25 0.40 18.65
CA PHE A 114 25.49 0.51 17.39
C PHE A 114 26.34 0.24 16.15
N LYS A 115 25.71 -0.31 15.12
CA LYS A 115 26.24 -0.43 13.76
C LYS A 115 25.17 0.00 12.76
N ASP A 116 25.61 0.52 11.63
CA ASP A 116 24.73 0.71 10.48
C ASP A 116 24.70 -0.60 9.66
N ALA A 117 23.53 -0.93 9.13
CA ALA A 117 23.31 -2.07 8.26
C ALA A 117 22.41 -1.66 7.09
N LYS A 118 22.58 -2.32 5.93
CA LYS A 118 21.84 -2.02 4.70
C LYS A 118 21.25 -3.28 4.08
N GLY A 119 20.23 -3.08 3.26
CA GLY A 119 19.48 -4.17 2.67
C GLY A 119 18.63 -4.89 3.72
N LEU A 120 17.94 -5.95 3.27
CA LEU A 120 17.08 -6.79 4.09
C LEU A 120 17.06 -8.20 3.50
N THR A 121 17.26 -9.22 4.31
CA THR A 121 17.09 -10.63 3.93
C THR A 121 15.99 -11.22 4.79
N PHE A 122 15.01 -11.87 4.18
CA PHE A 122 13.92 -12.55 4.88
C PHE A 122 14.31 -14.01 5.13
N GLU A 123 14.70 -14.33 6.37
CA GLU A 123 15.04 -15.69 6.78
C GLU A 123 13.80 -16.60 6.82
N GLU A 124 12.64 -16.00 7.09
CA GLU A 124 11.34 -16.66 7.18
C GLU A 124 10.25 -15.86 6.46
N VAL A 125 9.20 -16.53 5.99
CA VAL A 125 8.09 -15.86 5.30
C VAL A 125 7.28 -15.04 6.30
N LEU A 126 7.49 -13.72 6.31
CA LEU A 126 6.67 -12.77 7.08
C LEU A 126 5.30 -12.55 6.44
N PHE A 127 5.29 -12.30 5.13
CA PHE A 127 4.12 -12.24 4.27
C PHE A 127 4.55 -12.54 2.83
N PRO A 128 3.75 -13.24 2.02
CA PRO A 128 4.16 -13.60 0.67
C PRO A 128 4.43 -12.37 -0.20
N GLY A 129 5.60 -12.33 -0.85
CA GLY A 129 5.94 -11.33 -1.86
C GLY A 129 7.08 -10.40 -1.54
N TYR A 130 7.58 -10.40 -0.30
CA TYR A 130 8.75 -9.61 0.04
C TYR A 130 9.97 -10.20 -0.68
N PRO A 131 10.69 -9.40 -1.48
CA PRO A 131 11.99 -9.79 -1.99
C PRO A 131 13.08 -9.46 -0.95
N ASP A 132 14.21 -10.15 -1.06
CA ASP A 132 15.43 -9.68 -0.41
C ASP A 132 15.88 -8.37 -1.08
N LEU A 133 16.37 -7.43 -0.27
CA LEU A 133 16.94 -6.17 -0.72
C LEU A 133 18.45 -6.21 -0.51
N SER A 134 19.21 -5.99 -1.57
CA SER A 134 20.67 -5.92 -1.47
C SER A 134 21.14 -4.70 -0.67
N SER A 135 22.38 -4.73 -0.20
CA SER A 135 22.99 -3.59 0.52
C SER A 135 23.20 -2.35 -0.35
N SER A 136 23.05 -2.46 -1.68
CA SER A 136 23.03 -1.32 -2.59
C SER A 136 21.66 -0.66 -2.70
N SER A 137 20.60 -1.30 -2.22
CA SER A 137 19.25 -0.74 -2.24
C SER A 137 19.20 0.51 -1.34
N PRO A 138 18.60 1.62 -1.82
CA PRO A 138 18.48 2.83 -1.04
C PRO A 138 17.28 2.82 -0.06
N LEU A 139 16.42 1.79 -0.10
CA LEU A 139 15.17 1.78 0.66
C LEU A 139 15.38 1.83 2.17
N PHE A 140 16.38 1.11 2.67
CA PHE A 140 16.65 1.04 4.10
C PHE A 140 18.13 1.24 4.40
N THR A 141 18.37 2.13 5.36
CA THR A 141 19.60 2.16 6.14
C THR A 141 19.18 2.06 7.60
N HIS A 142 19.53 0.95 8.22
CA HIS A 142 19.22 0.68 9.60
C HIS A 142 20.38 1.18 10.44
N SER A 143 20.10 2.05 11.42
CA SER A 143 20.95 2.07 12.61
C SER A 143 20.40 1.00 13.54
N SER A 144 21.26 0.10 14.01
CA SER A 144 20.90 -1.11 14.73
C SER A 144 21.88 -1.35 15.87
N MET A 145 21.43 -2.01 16.93
CA MET A 145 22.32 -2.52 17.96
C MET A 145 23.12 -3.70 17.40
N ASN A 146 24.43 -3.68 17.57
CA ASN A 146 25.32 -4.79 17.27
C ASN A 146 25.18 -5.84 18.38
N ILE A 147 24.50 -6.94 18.06
CA ILE A 147 24.11 -7.96 19.04
C ILE A 147 24.41 -9.37 18.55
N THR A 148 24.56 -10.27 19.51
CA THR A 148 24.49 -11.72 19.28
C THR A 148 23.27 -12.26 20.01
N LEU A 149 22.46 -13.06 19.32
CA LEU A 149 21.26 -13.67 19.86
C LEU A 149 21.56 -15.01 20.54
N ASP A 150 20.68 -15.45 21.44
CA ASP A 150 20.67 -16.81 21.98
C ASP A 150 19.94 -17.74 21.00
N GLU A 151 20.69 -18.60 20.32
CA GLU A 151 20.16 -19.53 19.31
C GLU A 151 19.16 -20.55 19.88
N ASN A 152 19.11 -20.74 21.21
CA ASN A 152 18.20 -21.71 21.83
C ASN A 152 16.80 -21.16 22.08
N THR A 153 16.66 -19.84 22.18
CA THR A 153 15.43 -19.16 22.58
C THR A 153 14.91 -18.19 21.53
N THR A 154 15.75 -17.84 20.56
CA THR A 154 15.42 -16.88 19.52
C THR A 154 15.15 -17.52 18.17
N ASN A 155 14.25 -16.90 17.40
CA ASN A 155 14.07 -17.15 15.98
C ASN A 155 14.23 -15.83 15.21
N THR A 156 15.18 -15.79 14.28
CA THR A 156 15.45 -14.59 13.47
C THR A 156 14.58 -14.61 12.22
N TRP A 157 13.85 -13.54 11.98
CA TRP A 157 12.93 -13.39 10.85
C TRP A 157 13.52 -12.57 9.71
N ILE A 158 14.29 -11.53 10.06
CA ILE A 158 14.88 -10.61 9.10
C ILE A 158 16.28 -10.24 9.55
N THR A 159 17.23 -10.29 8.62
CA THR A 159 18.59 -9.79 8.78
C THR A 159 18.86 -8.64 7.80
N ALA A 160 19.87 -7.83 8.08
CA ALA A 160 20.48 -6.90 7.14
C ALA A 160 21.99 -7.13 7.20
N GLU A 161 22.57 -7.61 6.11
CA GLU A 161 23.92 -8.17 6.08
C GLU A 161 24.05 -9.29 7.13
N ASP A 162 24.85 -9.09 8.18
CA ASP A 162 25.02 -10.01 9.32
C ASP A 162 24.27 -9.55 10.59
N THR A 163 23.43 -8.52 10.49
CA THR A 163 22.76 -7.91 11.64
C THR A 163 21.32 -8.40 11.77
N PRO A 164 20.91 -8.98 12.91
CA PRO A 164 19.50 -9.25 13.18
C PRO A 164 18.67 -7.96 13.24
N ILE A 165 17.65 -7.86 12.40
CA ILE A 165 16.73 -6.71 12.32
C ILE A 165 15.40 -7.03 12.99
N LEU A 166 14.87 -8.23 12.80
CA LEU A 166 13.64 -8.70 13.44
C LEU A 166 13.85 -10.11 13.97
N TRP A 167 13.55 -10.32 15.25
CA TRP A 167 13.51 -11.66 15.83
C TRP A 167 12.39 -11.80 16.86
N THR A 168 12.09 -13.04 17.18
CA THR A 168 11.26 -13.40 18.33
C THR A 168 12.11 -14.11 19.39
N ASN A 169 11.76 -13.94 20.67
CA ASN A 169 12.40 -14.65 21.79
C ASN A 169 11.34 -15.27 22.69
N ASP A 170 11.53 -16.55 23.05
CA ASP A 170 10.70 -17.24 24.04
C ASP A 170 11.18 -16.94 25.46
N TYR A 171 10.26 -16.56 26.35
CA TYR A 171 10.59 -16.21 27.74
C TYR A 171 9.47 -16.62 28.69
N GLY A 172 9.69 -17.68 29.47
CA GLY A 172 8.65 -18.29 30.29
C GLY A 172 7.53 -18.85 29.41
N GLU A 173 6.28 -18.47 29.69
CA GLU A 173 5.11 -18.77 28.83
C GLU A 173 4.86 -17.69 27.76
N GLY A 174 5.65 -16.61 27.80
CA GLY A 174 5.54 -15.44 26.95
C GLY A 174 6.44 -15.47 25.73
N LYS A 175 6.28 -14.43 24.90
CA LYS A 175 7.16 -14.15 23.76
C LYS A 175 7.48 -12.66 23.67
N VAL A 176 8.67 -12.35 23.18
CA VAL A 176 9.08 -11.01 22.76
C VAL A 176 9.21 -10.99 21.25
N LEU A 177 8.69 -9.94 20.61
CA LEU A 177 8.99 -9.55 19.24
C LEU A 177 9.87 -8.32 19.29
N TYR A 178 11.02 -8.33 18.63
CA TYR A 178 11.98 -7.24 18.71
C TYR A 178 12.41 -6.74 17.35
N TRP A 179 12.17 -5.44 17.10
CA TRP A 179 12.67 -4.70 15.95
C TRP A 179 13.94 -3.93 16.31
N ASN A 180 15.08 -4.37 15.80
CA ASN A 180 16.37 -3.70 15.98
C ASN A 180 16.68 -2.76 14.82
N THR A 181 15.83 -1.75 14.64
CA THR A 181 15.97 -0.80 13.55
C THR A 181 15.27 0.53 13.83
N THR A 182 15.72 1.59 13.18
CA THR A 182 14.96 2.85 13.04
C THR A 182 13.88 2.83 11.97
N ALA A 183 13.87 1.85 11.06
CA ALA A 183 13.08 1.92 9.83
C ALA A 183 11.56 2.07 10.06
N LEU A 184 11.05 1.65 11.22
CA LEU A 184 9.62 1.80 11.57
C LEU A 184 9.19 3.25 11.87
N ASN A 185 10.12 4.21 11.79
CA ASN A 185 9.80 5.64 11.83
C ASN A 185 9.26 6.19 10.49
N ASP A 186 9.33 5.42 9.41
CA ASP A 186 8.71 5.74 8.12
C ASP A 186 7.43 4.93 7.91
N LYS A 187 6.63 5.31 6.92
CA LYS A 187 5.45 4.55 6.51
C LYS A 187 5.80 3.27 5.77
N LEU A 188 6.98 3.21 5.13
CA LEU A 188 7.50 1.99 4.54
C LEU A 188 8.01 1.08 5.67
N GLY A 189 7.40 -0.09 5.81
CA GLY A 189 7.62 -1.03 6.91
C GLY A 189 6.40 -1.23 7.81
N ARG A 190 5.31 -0.47 7.60
CA ARG A 190 4.05 -0.67 8.31
C ARG A 190 3.43 -2.05 8.02
N GLY A 191 3.59 -2.55 6.79
CA GLY A 191 3.18 -3.91 6.44
C GLY A 191 3.96 -4.96 7.21
N MET A 192 5.29 -4.83 7.22
CA MET A 192 6.16 -5.72 8.00
C MET A 192 5.80 -5.69 9.48
N PHE A 193 5.57 -4.50 10.05
CA PHE A 193 5.16 -4.36 11.44
C PHE A 193 3.88 -5.15 11.74
N VAL A 194 2.80 -4.93 11.00
CA VAL A 194 1.52 -5.64 11.22
C VAL A 194 1.68 -7.15 11.08
N GLN A 195 2.41 -7.61 10.06
CA GLN A 195 2.59 -9.04 9.83
C GLN A 195 3.52 -9.69 10.87
N SER A 196 4.47 -8.92 11.42
CA SER A 196 5.33 -9.38 12.52
C SER A 196 4.57 -9.59 13.82
N LEU A 197 3.50 -8.84 14.09
CA LEU A 197 2.64 -9.12 15.26
C LEU A 197 2.13 -10.55 15.22
N GLY A 198 1.76 -11.06 14.04
CA GLY A 198 1.21 -12.40 13.90
C GLY A 198 2.16 -13.55 14.24
N THR A 199 3.46 -13.31 14.44
CA THR A 199 4.45 -14.36 14.73
C THR A 199 4.52 -14.76 16.20
N ILE A 200 3.94 -13.94 17.11
CA ILE A 200 4.01 -14.15 18.56
C ILE A 200 2.69 -14.56 19.22
N PHE A 201 1.58 -14.54 18.47
CA PHE A 201 0.27 -14.99 18.94
C PHE A 201 -0.05 -16.40 18.39
N PRO A 202 -0.77 -17.26 19.14
CA PRO A 202 -1.15 -18.59 18.65
C PRO A 202 -1.98 -18.54 17.34
N ALA A 203 -2.81 -17.50 17.22
CA ALA A 203 -3.44 -17.09 15.99
C ALA A 203 -3.57 -15.56 15.96
N PHE A 204 -3.53 -14.98 14.77
CA PHE A 204 -3.61 -13.54 14.57
C PHE A 204 -4.41 -13.24 13.31
N ALA A 205 -5.35 -12.30 13.41
CA ALA A 205 -6.17 -11.88 12.30
C ALA A 205 -6.17 -10.36 12.11
N SER A 206 -6.03 -9.92 10.86
CA SER A 206 -6.13 -8.53 10.44
C SER A 206 -7.01 -8.38 9.20
N ALA A 207 -7.56 -7.19 8.98
CA ALA A 207 -8.35 -6.88 7.79
C ALA A 207 -7.48 -6.31 6.67
N GLN A 208 -7.89 -6.58 5.43
CA GLN A 208 -7.31 -6.02 4.22
C GLN A 208 -8.43 -5.69 3.22
N LEU A 209 -8.37 -4.51 2.59
CA LEU A 209 -9.39 -4.02 1.67
C LEU A 209 -9.63 -4.99 0.51
N GLY A 210 -8.55 -5.50 -0.09
CA GLY A 210 -8.61 -6.43 -1.22
C GLY A 210 -8.87 -5.75 -2.56
N ALA A 211 -8.19 -4.64 -2.83
CA ALA A 211 -8.40 -3.84 -4.05
C ALA A 211 -7.13 -3.71 -4.90
N GLU A 212 -7.28 -3.88 -6.20
CA GLU A 212 -6.25 -3.60 -7.20
C GLU A 212 -6.72 -2.51 -8.15
N ILE A 213 -5.84 -1.55 -8.42
CA ILE A 213 -6.07 -0.46 -9.34
C ILE A 213 -4.90 -0.39 -10.32
N MET A 214 -5.22 -0.47 -11.61
CA MET A 214 -4.25 -0.35 -12.70
C MET A 214 -4.53 0.92 -13.49
N TYR A 215 -3.55 1.80 -13.55
CA TYR A 215 -3.67 3.08 -14.25
C TYR A 215 -2.98 3.04 -15.61
N ILE A 216 -3.55 3.80 -16.53
CA ILE A 216 -2.89 4.19 -17.76
C ILE A 216 -2.87 5.71 -17.78
N ASP A 217 -1.68 6.27 -17.57
CA ASP A 217 -1.47 7.70 -17.66
C ASP A 217 -1.46 8.11 -19.15
N ASP A 218 -1.91 9.34 -19.43
CA ASP A 218 -2.12 9.83 -20.80
C ASP A 218 -3.04 8.94 -21.65
N PHE A 219 -4.20 8.56 -21.11
CA PHE A 219 -5.13 7.70 -21.85
C PHE A 219 -6.60 7.92 -21.48
N PRO A 220 -7.48 8.24 -22.45
CA PRO A 220 -7.17 8.56 -23.84
C PRO A 220 -6.40 9.89 -23.97
N SER A 221 -5.53 9.96 -24.98
CA SER A 221 -4.70 11.14 -25.29
C SER A 221 -4.57 11.35 -26.80
N PRO A 222 -4.10 12.53 -27.24
CA PRO A 222 -3.56 12.70 -28.59
C PRO A 222 -2.33 11.81 -28.77
N ILE A 223 -2.24 11.07 -29.88
CA ILE A 223 -1.04 10.26 -30.15
C ILE A 223 0.08 11.16 -30.71
N PRO A 224 1.33 11.04 -30.20
CA PRO A 224 2.48 11.71 -30.79
C PRO A 224 2.69 11.32 -32.26
N SER A 225 2.98 12.29 -33.12
CA SER A 225 3.41 12.00 -34.49
C SER A 225 4.84 11.49 -34.51
N GLY A 226 5.14 10.45 -35.28
CA GLY A 226 6.50 9.96 -35.45
C GLY A 226 6.56 8.49 -35.87
N GLU A 227 7.79 8.01 -36.00
CA GLU A 227 8.11 6.59 -36.18
C GLU A 227 8.73 6.06 -34.89
N LEU A 228 8.40 4.82 -34.53
CA LEU A 228 9.03 4.15 -33.42
C LEU A 228 10.46 3.76 -33.83
N LYS A 229 11.47 4.23 -33.09
CA LYS A 229 12.88 3.99 -33.39
C LYS A 229 13.50 3.14 -32.29
N ASN A 230 14.47 2.30 -32.67
CA ASN A 230 15.39 1.56 -31.78
C ASN A 230 14.79 0.46 -30.88
N LEU A 231 13.47 0.41 -30.67
CA LEU A 231 12.84 -0.50 -29.69
C LEU A 231 11.78 -1.45 -30.28
N THR A 232 11.63 -1.46 -31.60
CA THR A 232 10.92 -2.48 -32.38
C THR A 232 11.72 -2.92 -33.61
N LYS A 233 11.54 -4.17 -34.04
CA LYS A 233 12.15 -4.70 -35.27
C LYS A 233 11.51 -4.17 -36.55
N GLU A 234 10.28 -3.67 -36.44
CA GLU A 234 9.49 -3.17 -37.55
C GLU A 234 9.50 -1.64 -37.60
N LYS A 235 9.53 -1.10 -38.82
CA LYS A 235 9.39 0.33 -39.07
C LYS A 235 7.90 0.68 -39.08
N ILE A 236 7.38 1.06 -37.92
CA ILE A 236 5.96 1.35 -37.68
C ILE A 236 5.78 2.78 -37.17
N SER A 237 4.65 3.42 -37.52
CA SER A 237 4.32 4.72 -36.93
C SER A 237 3.91 4.55 -35.47
N VAL A 238 4.11 5.58 -34.64
CA VAL A 238 3.68 5.56 -33.22
C VAL A 238 2.17 5.30 -33.12
N GLU A 239 1.38 5.90 -34.02
CA GLU A 239 -0.07 5.68 -34.09
C GLU A 239 -0.45 4.25 -34.40
N GLU A 240 0.20 3.64 -35.39
CA GLU A 240 -0.08 2.26 -35.75
C GLU A 240 0.36 1.31 -34.63
N PHE A 241 1.52 1.57 -34.01
CA PHE A 241 1.99 0.83 -32.85
C PHE A 241 0.99 0.88 -31.68
N TYR A 242 0.52 2.08 -31.31
CA TYR A 242 -0.44 2.23 -30.20
C TYR A 242 -1.73 1.46 -30.46
N LYS A 243 -2.26 1.57 -31.68
CA LYS A 243 -3.54 0.94 -32.05
C LYS A 243 -3.44 -0.57 -32.20
N LYS A 244 -2.40 -1.08 -32.87
CA LYS A 244 -2.31 -2.49 -33.27
C LYS A 244 -1.51 -3.36 -32.32
N HIS A 245 -0.55 -2.80 -31.58
CA HIS A 245 0.35 -3.56 -30.71
C HIS A 245 0.08 -3.24 -29.24
N TRP A 246 0.28 -1.97 -28.84
CA TRP A 246 0.21 -1.59 -27.44
C TRP A 246 -1.18 -1.81 -26.85
N TRP A 247 -2.22 -1.16 -27.41
CA TRP A 247 -3.57 -1.27 -26.86
C TRP A 247 -4.14 -2.69 -26.98
N LYS A 248 -3.80 -3.40 -28.06
CA LYS A 248 -4.19 -4.80 -28.21
C LYS A 248 -3.63 -5.64 -27.05
N ASN A 249 -2.35 -5.50 -26.75
CA ASN A 249 -1.70 -6.23 -25.67
C ASN A 249 -2.26 -5.86 -24.29
N MET A 250 -2.57 -4.58 -24.05
CA MET A 250 -3.21 -4.14 -22.80
C MET A 250 -4.61 -4.75 -22.66
N LYS A 251 -5.40 -4.81 -23.74
CA LYS A 251 -6.70 -5.51 -23.73
C LYS A 251 -6.56 -7.01 -23.49
N ASP A 252 -5.60 -7.67 -24.13
CA ASP A 252 -5.34 -9.09 -23.90
C ASP A 252 -5.05 -9.34 -22.40
N ILE A 253 -4.31 -8.47 -21.72
CA ILE A 253 -4.09 -8.55 -20.25
C ILE A 253 -5.40 -8.34 -19.48
N SER A 254 -6.20 -7.34 -19.85
CA SER A 254 -7.49 -7.06 -19.23
C SER A 254 -8.42 -8.26 -19.29
N GLU A 255 -8.54 -8.89 -20.46
CA GLU A 255 -9.38 -10.07 -20.68
C GLU A 255 -8.83 -11.33 -19.99
N ASP A 256 -7.51 -11.59 -20.10
CA ASP A 256 -6.88 -12.79 -19.55
C ASP A 256 -6.84 -12.80 -18.01
N LEU A 257 -6.64 -11.63 -17.39
CA LEU A 257 -6.32 -11.49 -15.96
C LEU A 257 -7.37 -10.68 -15.16
N ASP A 258 -8.52 -10.38 -15.77
CA ASP A 258 -9.63 -9.61 -15.21
C ASP A 258 -9.14 -8.27 -14.63
N ILE A 259 -8.48 -7.48 -15.48
CA ILE A 259 -7.96 -6.15 -15.10
C ILE A 259 -8.90 -5.06 -15.61
N LYS A 260 -9.31 -4.17 -14.70
CA LYS A 260 -9.95 -2.91 -15.05
C LYS A 260 -8.92 -1.79 -15.05
N TYR A 261 -8.90 -1.00 -16.12
CA TYR A 261 -8.01 0.15 -16.22
C TYR A 261 -8.70 1.46 -15.84
N THR A 262 -7.98 2.29 -15.09
CA THR A 262 -8.29 3.70 -14.90
C THR A 262 -7.42 4.50 -15.88
N GLY A 263 -8.01 4.94 -17.00
CA GLY A 263 -7.31 5.81 -17.94
C GLY A 263 -7.46 7.26 -17.52
N VAL A 264 -6.36 8.01 -17.39
CA VAL A 264 -6.42 9.43 -17.04
C VAL A 264 -6.05 10.29 -18.24
N ALA A 265 -7.00 11.11 -18.67
CA ALA A 265 -6.98 11.73 -19.98
C ALA A 265 -6.34 13.12 -19.97
N ILE A 266 -5.72 13.47 -21.09
CA ILE A 266 -5.26 14.82 -21.43
C ILE A 266 -5.91 15.31 -22.73
N GLY A 267 -5.91 16.62 -22.94
CA GLY A 267 -6.39 17.24 -24.17
C GLY A 267 -5.29 17.47 -25.22
N THR A 268 -4.07 17.78 -24.77
CA THR A 268 -2.94 18.17 -25.63
C THR A 268 -1.60 18.00 -24.91
N TYR A 269 -0.48 18.06 -25.63
CA TYR A 269 0.87 18.17 -25.06
C TYR A 269 1.44 19.60 -25.22
N GLN A 270 0.62 20.58 -25.62
CA GLN A 270 1.06 21.96 -25.82
C GLN A 270 1.31 22.71 -24.49
N ASN A 271 2.39 23.46 -24.39
CA ASN A 271 2.74 24.24 -23.18
C ASN A 271 1.92 25.54 -23.00
N LYS A 272 0.66 25.57 -23.47
CA LYS A 272 -0.22 26.74 -23.38
C LYS A 272 -0.92 26.80 -22.02
N VAL A 273 -0.53 27.78 -21.19
CA VAL A 273 -1.07 27.97 -19.82
C VAL A 273 -2.01 29.17 -19.67
N THR A 274 -2.42 29.79 -20.78
CA THR A 274 -3.35 30.92 -20.79
C THR A 274 -4.53 30.68 -21.73
N PRO A 275 -5.75 31.11 -21.36
CA PRO A 275 -6.90 31.07 -22.24
C PRO A 275 -6.76 32.06 -23.42
N PRO A 276 -7.50 31.86 -24.53
CA PRO A 276 -8.46 30.79 -24.77
C PRO A 276 -7.79 29.46 -25.12
N PHE A 277 -8.24 28.36 -24.51
CA PHE A 277 -7.77 27.01 -24.83
C PHE A 277 -8.40 26.50 -26.13
N GLU A 278 -7.63 25.70 -26.89
CA GLU A 278 -8.04 25.20 -28.19
C GLU A 278 -9.09 24.08 -28.05
N ASP A 279 -10.06 24.05 -28.96
CA ASP A 279 -11.05 22.98 -29.03
C ASP A 279 -10.52 21.80 -29.86
N PHE A 280 -10.16 20.72 -29.18
CA PHE A 280 -9.65 19.49 -29.80
C PHE A 280 -10.72 18.48 -30.22
N THR A 281 -12.00 18.80 -30.06
CA THR A 281 -13.11 17.88 -30.41
C THR A 281 -13.13 17.51 -31.90
N GLY A 282 -12.62 18.38 -32.77
CA GLY A 282 -12.48 18.12 -34.21
C GLY A 282 -11.17 17.43 -34.61
N LYS A 283 -10.05 17.75 -33.94
CA LYS A 283 -8.69 17.34 -34.35
C LYS A 283 -8.32 15.92 -33.95
N ASN A 284 -8.67 15.51 -32.73
CA ASN A 284 -8.26 14.22 -32.15
C ASN A 284 -9.40 13.20 -32.11
N ARG A 285 -10.51 13.48 -32.82
CA ARG A 285 -11.78 12.77 -32.71
C ARG A 285 -11.66 11.25 -32.80
N ASN A 286 -11.00 10.74 -33.84
CA ASN A 286 -11.03 9.31 -34.14
C ASN A 286 -10.27 8.48 -33.09
N THR A 287 -9.09 8.96 -32.68
CA THR A 287 -8.25 8.26 -31.72
C THR A 287 -8.81 8.35 -30.30
N TYR A 288 -9.25 9.54 -29.90
CA TYR A 288 -9.84 9.75 -28.56
C TYR A 288 -11.12 8.94 -28.38
N LEU A 289 -11.98 8.91 -29.41
CA LEU A 289 -13.19 8.07 -29.41
C LEU A 289 -12.86 6.58 -29.41
N LEU A 290 -11.89 6.14 -30.21
CA LEU A 290 -11.50 4.73 -30.28
C LEU A 290 -11.06 4.23 -28.90
N PHE A 291 -10.04 4.86 -28.32
CA PHE A 291 -9.46 4.41 -27.06
C PHE A 291 -10.39 4.59 -25.88
N GLY A 292 -11.09 5.73 -25.77
CA GLY A 292 -12.03 5.93 -24.67
C GLY A 292 -13.21 4.96 -24.74
N ARG A 293 -13.76 4.65 -25.93
CA ARG A 293 -14.83 3.64 -26.06
C ARG A 293 -14.35 2.25 -25.70
N GLU A 294 -13.17 1.86 -26.18
CA GLU A 294 -12.58 0.55 -25.87
C GLU A 294 -12.27 0.43 -24.38
N LEU A 295 -11.72 1.47 -23.74
CA LEU A 295 -11.47 1.49 -22.29
C LEU A 295 -12.77 1.26 -21.50
N LEU A 296 -13.82 2.02 -21.83
CA LEU A 296 -15.11 1.92 -21.15
C LEU A 296 -15.81 0.58 -21.44
N SER A 297 -15.66 0.01 -22.65
CA SER A 297 -16.26 -1.30 -22.98
C SER A 297 -15.62 -2.47 -22.22
N HIS A 298 -14.39 -2.30 -21.72
CA HIS A 298 -13.71 -3.26 -20.85
C HIS A 298 -13.89 -2.94 -19.36
N GLY A 299 -14.88 -2.10 -19.02
CA GLY A 299 -15.23 -1.79 -17.63
C GLY A 299 -14.25 -0.83 -16.94
N GLY A 300 -13.40 -0.14 -17.70
CA GLY A 300 -12.54 0.92 -17.19
C GLY A 300 -13.27 2.22 -16.90
N GLU A 301 -12.53 3.23 -16.44
CA GLU A 301 -13.04 4.59 -16.25
C GLU A 301 -12.12 5.64 -16.87
N ILE A 302 -12.67 6.83 -17.17
CA ILE A 302 -11.91 7.99 -17.64
C ILE A 302 -11.76 9.00 -16.48
N GLY A 303 -10.51 9.32 -16.15
CA GLY A 303 -10.14 10.38 -15.21
C GLY A 303 -9.41 11.55 -15.89
N ILE A 304 -8.83 12.43 -15.08
CA ILE A 304 -8.14 13.65 -15.52
C ILE A 304 -6.64 13.53 -15.22
N HIS A 305 -5.82 13.86 -16.21
CA HIS A 305 -4.36 13.99 -16.06
C HIS A 305 -3.86 15.40 -16.46
N GLY A 306 -4.70 16.41 -16.21
CA GLY A 306 -4.49 17.78 -16.67
C GLY A 306 -4.93 18.00 -18.12
N TYR A 307 -5.12 19.26 -18.52
CA TYR A 307 -5.52 19.58 -19.89
C TYR A 307 -4.38 19.39 -20.88
N ASN A 308 -3.18 19.83 -20.51
CA ASN A 308 -2.03 19.89 -21.39
C ASN A 308 -0.77 19.24 -20.79
N HIS A 309 -0.95 18.29 -19.88
CA HIS A 309 0.11 17.63 -19.13
C HIS A 309 1.00 18.58 -18.30
N GLN A 310 0.53 19.81 -18.01
CA GLN A 310 1.20 20.72 -17.08
C GLN A 310 0.65 20.50 -15.66
N PRO A 311 1.51 20.34 -14.64
CA PRO A 311 1.05 20.23 -13.25
C PRO A 311 0.35 21.52 -12.82
N LEU A 312 -0.67 21.41 -11.96
CA LEU A 312 -1.45 22.55 -11.47
C LEU A 312 -0.66 23.33 -10.40
N LEU A 313 0.35 24.08 -10.84
CA LEU A 313 1.25 24.90 -10.04
C LEU A 313 1.31 26.36 -10.49
N LEU A 314 1.57 27.26 -9.55
CA LEU A 314 1.95 28.65 -9.76
C LEU A 314 3.48 28.80 -9.85
N PRO A 315 4.00 29.93 -10.37
CA PRO A 315 5.45 30.12 -10.53
C PRO A 315 6.30 30.01 -9.25
N PRO A 316 5.82 30.40 -8.06
CA PRO A 316 6.58 30.22 -6.82
C PRO A 316 6.67 28.78 -6.31
N ASP A 317 5.85 27.87 -6.85
CA ASP A 317 5.75 26.51 -6.32
C ASP A 317 6.98 25.67 -6.67
N PRO A 318 7.36 24.73 -5.78
CA PRO A 318 8.47 23.83 -6.05
C PRO A 318 8.13 22.88 -7.21
N VAL A 319 9.06 22.78 -8.15
CA VAL A 319 9.03 21.84 -9.26
C VAL A 319 10.46 21.53 -9.67
N ASP A 320 10.74 20.29 -10.06
CA ASP A 320 12.02 19.96 -10.68
C ASP A 320 12.14 20.71 -12.02
N LYS A 321 13.11 21.64 -12.09
CA LYS A 321 13.35 22.47 -13.27
C LYS A 321 13.82 21.65 -14.47
N ALA A 322 14.38 20.45 -14.25
CA ALA A 322 14.78 19.55 -15.33
C ALA A 322 13.59 18.97 -16.10
N LEU A 323 12.36 19.06 -15.54
CA LEU A 323 11.13 18.63 -16.21
C LEU A 323 10.56 19.70 -17.16
N GLU A 324 11.13 20.90 -17.18
CA GLU A 324 10.80 21.99 -18.12
C GLU A 324 9.30 22.38 -18.17
N TYR A 325 8.58 22.16 -17.06
CA TYR A 325 7.18 22.57 -16.95
C TYR A 325 6.99 24.09 -16.97
N VAL A 326 5.89 24.52 -17.59
CA VAL A 326 5.44 25.91 -17.60
C VAL A 326 4.34 26.07 -16.56
N PRO A 327 4.58 26.79 -15.44
CA PRO A 327 3.56 26.99 -14.41
C PRO A 327 2.40 27.85 -14.93
N TRP A 328 1.22 27.66 -14.33
CA TRP A 328 0.03 28.47 -14.61
C TRP A 328 0.18 29.87 -14.02
N ASN A 329 -0.37 30.90 -14.68
CA ASN A 329 -0.25 32.26 -14.15
C ASN A 329 -1.18 32.51 -12.95
N SER A 330 -2.28 31.76 -12.86
CA SER A 330 -3.33 31.98 -11.87
C SER A 330 -4.13 30.70 -11.61
N LYS A 331 -4.89 30.68 -10.50
CA LYS A 331 -5.83 29.60 -10.20
C LYS A 331 -6.94 29.54 -11.26
N GLU A 332 -7.38 30.70 -11.74
CA GLU A 332 -8.43 30.83 -12.75
C GLU A 332 -8.00 30.23 -14.11
N ASP A 333 -6.71 30.32 -14.46
CA ASP A 333 -6.17 29.65 -15.64
C ASP A 333 -6.16 28.12 -15.49
N MET A 334 -5.85 27.61 -14.29
CA MET A 334 -5.97 26.18 -13.96
C MET A 334 -7.43 25.70 -14.09
N GLU A 335 -8.38 26.43 -13.51
CA GLU A 335 -9.80 26.11 -13.59
C GLU A 335 -10.30 26.14 -15.04
N SER A 336 -9.87 27.13 -15.82
CA SER A 336 -10.21 27.27 -17.23
C SER A 336 -9.68 26.11 -18.08
N SER A 337 -8.49 25.58 -17.75
CA SER A 337 -7.92 24.44 -18.45
C SER A 337 -8.63 23.13 -18.11
N LEU A 338 -8.96 22.92 -16.84
CA LEU A 338 -9.78 21.79 -16.38
C LEU A 338 -11.17 21.79 -17.04
N ASN A 339 -11.78 22.96 -17.20
CA ASN A 339 -13.02 23.13 -17.93
C ASN A 339 -12.89 22.80 -19.43
N ALA A 340 -11.76 23.14 -20.06
CA ALA A 340 -11.50 22.78 -21.46
C ALA A 340 -11.39 21.27 -21.65
N LEU A 341 -10.70 20.57 -20.74
CA LEU A 341 -10.62 19.11 -20.76
C LEU A 341 -11.99 18.46 -20.53
N GLN A 342 -12.77 18.93 -19.53
CA GLN A 342 -14.11 18.43 -19.27
C GLN A 342 -15.00 18.55 -20.52
N LYS A 343 -14.97 19.69 -21.21
CA LYS A 343 -15.71 19.89 -22.47
C LYS A 343 -15.28 18.88 -23.54
N LEU A 344 -13.97 18.63 -23.69
CA LEU A 344 -13.45 17.64 -24.64
C LEU A 344 -13.97 16.24 -24.32
N VAL A 345 -13.85 15.80 -23.07
CA VAL A 345 -14.26 14.46 -22.66
C VAL A 345 -15.78 14.29 -22.79
N TYR A 346 -16.58 15.22 -22.26
CA TYR A 346 -18.04 15.12 -22.29
C TYR A 346 -18.63 15.27 -23.70
N ASN A 347 -17.92 15.91 -24.63
CA ASN A 347 -18.32 15.89 -26.04
C ASN A 347 -18.34 14.46 -26.62
N PHE A 348 -17.41 13.61 -26.21
CA PHE A 348 -17.31 12.23 -26.68
C PHE A 348 -18.02 11.21 -25.79
N PHE A 349 -18.05 11.49 -24.48
CA PHE A 349 -18.53 10.58 -23.43
C PHE A 349 -19.46 11.33 -22.46
N PRO A 350 -20.65 11.78 -22.91
CA PRO A 350 -21.51 12.69 -22.13
C PRO A 350 -22.10 12.09 -20.84
N ASN A 351 -22.06 10.75 -20.71
CA ASN A 351 -22.58 10.05 -19.53
C ASN A 351 -21.50 9.77 -18.47
N GLU A 352 -20.22 9.99 -18.80
CA GLU A 352 -19.12 9.76 -17.87
C GLU A 352 -19.11 10.82 -16.77
N LYS A 353 -18.54 10.46 -15.62
CA LYS A 353 -18.29 11.39 -14.52
C LYS A 353 -16.81 11.35 -14.20
N LEU A 354 -16.14 12.48 -14.38
CA LEU A 354 -14.71 12.59 -14.07
C LEU A 354 -14.52 12.69 -12.55
N LYS A 355 -14.19 11.54 -11.95
CA LYS A 355 -14.05 11.39 -10.49
C LYS A 355 -12.61 11.27 -10.02
N THR A 356 -11.72 10.87 -10.91
CA THR A 356 -10.32 10.57 -10.60
C THR A 356 -9.43 11.62 -11.24
N TYR A 357 -8.48 12.16 -10.47
CA TYR A 357 -7.41 13.01 -10.94
C TYR A 357 -6.06 12.41 -10.58
N VAL A 358 -5.16 12.36 -11.55
CA VAL A 358 -3.75 12.06 -11.34
C VAL A 358 -2.97 13.31 -11.72
N PRO A 359 -2.14 13.88 -10.84
CA PRO A 359 -1.32 15.03 -11.20
C PRO A 359 -0.22 14.66 -12.20
N PRO A 360 0.00 15.45 -13.27
CA PRO A 360 1.17 15.30 -14.15
C PRO A 360 2.47 15.23 -13.35
N SER A 361 3.31 14.23 -13.64
CA SER A 361 4.52 13.91 -12.88
C SER A 361 4.34 13.76 -11.36
N ASN A 362 3.11 13.50 -10.88
CA ASN A 362 2.76 13.46 -9.45
C ASN A 362 2.85 14.81 -8.73
N ILE A 363 2.89 15.92 -9.47
CA ILE A 363 3.13 17.26 -8.93
C ILE A 363 1.83 18.06 -8.86
N ILE A 364 1.48 18.49 -7.65
CA ILE A 364 0.36 19.40 -7.37
C ILE A 364 0.53 19.97 -5.96
N ASN A 365 0.02 21.18 -5.73
CA ASN A 365 0.04 21.83 -4.43
C ASN A 365 -1.38 22.18 -3.95
N THR A 366 -1.48 22.88 -2.81
CA THR A 366 -2.76 23.30 -2.23
C THR A 366 -3.58 24.17 -3.18
N THR A 367 -2.97 25.09 -3.93
CA THR A 367 -3.69 25.94 -4.89
C THR A 367 -4.26 25.11 -6.04
N GLY A 368 -3.48 24.18 -6.59
CA GLY A 368 -3.93 23.26 -7.63
C GLY A 368 -5.04 22.33 -7.15
N LEU A 369 -4.96 21.81 -5.92
CA LEU A 369 -6.03 21.00 -5.31
C LEU A 369 -7.32 21.83 -5.16
N SER A 370 -7.21 23.08 -4.76
CA SER A 370 -8.37 24.00 -4.69
C SER A 370 -8.95 24.29 -6.07
N ALA A 371 -8.13 24.55 -7.09
CA ALA A 371 -8.60 24.73 -8.47
C ALA A 371 -9.34 23.49 -8.98
N LEU A 372 -8.81 22.31 -8.69
CA LEU A 372 -9.43 21.04 -9.04
C LEU A 372 -10.79 20.84 -8.35
N ASN A 373 -10.84 21.07 -7.04
CA ASN A 373 -12.07 20.96 -6.25
C ASN A 373 -13.17 21.90 -6.74
N ASP A 374 -12.80 23.10 -7.18
CA ASP A 374 -13.75 24.14 -7.58
C ASP A 374 -14.21 23.98 -9.04
N ALA A 375 -13.29 23.62 -9.95
CA ALA A 375 -13.60 23.46 -11.38
C ALA A 375 -14.25 22.12 -11.74
N VAL A 376 -14.07 21.08 -10.93
CA VAL A 376 -14.57 19.72 -11.23
C VAL A 376 -15.49 19.24 -10.09
N PRO A 377 -16.79 19.60 -10.10
CA PRO A 377 -17.71 19.24 -9.03
C PRO A 377 -17.92 17.73 -8.82
N THR A 378 -17.60 16.91 -9.82
CA THR A 378 -17.64 15.45 -9.73
C THR A 378 -16.37 14.82 -9.17
N MET A 379 -15.33 15.63 -8.93
CA MET A 379 -14.05 15.14 -8.42
C MET A 379 -14.25 14.44 -7.09
N GLU A 380 -13.63 13.28 -6.95
CA GLU A 380 -13.72 12.44 -5.76
C GLU A 380 -12.33 12.05 -5.26
N THR A 381 -11.40 11.77 -6.16
CA THR A 381 -10.12 11.15 -5.83
C THR A 381 -8.96 11.89 -6.47
N VAL A 382 -7.93 12.20 -5.67
CA VAL A 382 -6.60 12.57 -6.16
C VAL A 382 -5.62 11.43 -5.88
N ALA A 383 -5.05 10.87 -6.95
CA ALA A 383 -4.13 9.75 -6.93
C ALA A 383 -2.72 10.16 -7.36
N SER A 384 -1.93 10.61 -6.39
CA SER A 384 -0.50 10.93 -6.53
C SER A 384 0.34 9.76 -6.00
N LEU A 385 1.40 9.98 -5.20
CA LEU A 385 2.30 8.92 -4.73
C LEU A 385 2.12 8.59 -3.25
N TYR A 386 2.26 7.30 -2.92
CA TYR A 386 2.28 6.84 -1.53
C TYR A 386 3.66 7.09 -0.92
N VAL A 387 4.74 6.80 -1.64
CA VAL A 387 6.13 7.04 -1.21
C VAL A 387 6.85 7.89 -2.25
N GLY A 388 7.81 8.70 -1.81
CA GLY A 388 8.59 9.59 -2.68
C GLY A 388 9.09 10.83 -1.95
N SER A 389 9.73 11.73 -2.69
CA SER A 389 10.26 12.98 -2.14
C SER A 389 9.30 14.15 -2.36
N LYS A 390 9.09 14.97 -1.34
CA LYS A 390 8.38 16.26 -1.47
C LYS A 390 9.27 17.36 -2.06
N SER A 391 10.60 17.18 -2.10
CA SER A 391 11.55 18.24 -2.48
C SER A 391 11.42 18.71 -3.93
N ASN A 392 10.85 17.87 -4.81
CA ASN A 392 10.64 18.15 -6.23
C ASN A 392 9.20 18.60 -6.57
N GLY A 393 8.37 18.86 -5.54
CA GLY A 393 6.97 19.24 -5.72
C GLY A 393 5.97 18.08 -5.78
N SER A 394 6.42 16.82 -5.68
CA SER A 394 5.51 15.67 -5.68
C SER A 394 4.57 15.70 -4.48
N LEU A 395 3.28 15.43 -4.72
CA LEU A 395 2.31 15.24 -3.65
C LEU A 395 2.44 13.82 -3.10
N ILE A 396 2.98 13.70 -1.89
CA ILE A 396 3.09 12.44 -1.16
C ILE A 396 1.92 12.31 -0.16
N GLN A 397 1.12 11.26 -0.28
CA GLN A 397 -0.18 11.16 0.37
C GLN A 397 -0.27 10.03 1.42
N GLU A 398 -1.29 10.14 2.26
CA GLU A 398 -1.91 9.04 3.01
C GLU A 398 -3.29 8.74 2.42
N PHE A 399 -3.91 7.62 2.82
CA PHE A 399 -5.28 7.29 2.43
C PHE A 399 -6.27 8.02 3.34
N GLY A 400 -7.03 8.97 2.81
CA GLY A 400 -8.00 9.72 3.61
C GLY A 400 -8.58 10.95 2.92
N PRO A 401 -9.57 11.62 3.52
CA PRO A 401 -10.07 12.89 3.03
C PRO A 401 -8.97 13.97 3.06
N ASP A 402 -9.00 14.88 2.09
CA ASP A 402 -8.18 16.09 2.11
C ASP A 402 -8.65 17.04 3.22
N GLU A 403 -7.70 17.71 3.89
CA GLU A 403 -7.98 18.57 5.06
C GLU A 403 -8.69 19.89 4.68
N HIS A 404 -8.55 20.34 3.43
CA HIS A 404 -9.00 21.66 2.98
C HIS A 404 -10.05 21.58 1.86
N ASN A 405 -10.12 20.46 1.14
CA ASN A 405 -10.95 20.27 -0.03
C ASN A 405 -12.00 19.18 0.22
N LYS A 406 -13.20 19.60 0.60
CA LYS A 406 -14.31 18.72 1.04
C LYS A 406 -14.67 17.57 0.07
N ASN A 407 -14.42 17.71 -1.22
CA ASN A 407 -14.77 16.70 -2.22
C ASN A 407 -13.61 15.73 -2.50
N ILE A 408 -12.39 16.05 -2.09
CA ILE A 408 -11.19 15.30 -2.43
C ILE A 408 -10.90 14.24 -1.38
N TYR A 409 -10.71 13.02 -1.85
CA TYR A 409 -10.13 11.91 -1.11
C TYR A 409 -8.76 11.57 -1.71
N HIS A 410 -7.73 11.48 -0.87
CA HIS A 410 -6.41 11.02 -1.28
C HIS A 410 -6.37 9.50 -1.31
N PHE A 411 -6.03 8.95 -2.47
CA PHE A 411 -5.78 7.52 -2.66
C PHE A 411 -4.53 7.37 -3.51
N PRO A 412 -3.36 7.30 -2.89
CA PRO A 412 -2.09 7.30 -3.61
C PRO A 412 -1.83 6.04 -4.42
N ARG A 413 -1.00 6.20 -5.45
CA ARG A 413 -0.40 5.14 -6.28
C ARG A 413 0.90 4.65 -5.66
N ILE A 414 1.25 3.37 -5.90
CA ILE A 414 2.31 2.68 -5.15
C ILE A 414 3.54 2.44 -6.01
N THR A 415 3.38 1.84 -7.20
CA THR A 415 4.49 1.52 -8.12
C THR A 415 4.18 1.92 -9.56
N SER A 416 5.17 1.82 -10.45
CA SER A 416 5.03 2.19 -11.87
C SER A 416 5.89 1.36 -12.81
N GLY A 417 5.62 1.46 -14.12
CA GLY A 417 6.49 0.92 -15.17
C GLY A 417 6.20 -0.54 -15.55
N TYR A 418 6.68 -0.96 -16.72
CA TYR A 418 6.39 -2.30 -17.25
C TYR A 418 7.22 -3.42 -16.60
N ALA A 419 8.37 -3.09 -16.04
CA ALA A 419 9.23 -4.00 -15.31
C ALA A 419 9.44 -3.42 -13.92
N ILE A 420 9.10 -4.19 -12.87
CA ILE A 420 9.27 -3.74 -11.50
C ILE A 420 10.61 -4.22 -10.94
N THR A 421 11.30 -3.36 -10.19
CA THR A 421 12.51 -3.75 -9.44
C THR A 421 12.16 -4.47 -8.14
N ASP A 422 13.16 -5.04 -7.47
CA ASP A 422 12.99 -5.61 -6.12
C ASP A 422 12.54 -4.52 -5.13
N GLU A 423 13.00 -3.27 -5.27
CA GLU A 423 12.50 -2.16 -4.45
C GLU A 423 11.00 -1.91 -4.66
N GLU A 424 10.55 -1.88 -5.91
CA GLU A 424 9.14 -1.66 -6.23
C GLU A 424 8.27 -2.84 -5.77
N GLN A 425 8.75 -4.07 -5.96
CA GLN A 425 8.10 -5.28 -5.44
C GLN A 425 8.01 -5.26 -3.91
N PHE A 426 9.06 -4.78 -3.22
CA PHE A 426 9.03 -4.59 -1.77
C PHE A 426 7.96 -3.56 -1.36
N ILE A 427 7.97 -2.37 -1.96
CA ILE A 427 7.00 -1.30 -1.63
C ILE A 427 5.57 -1.78 -1.89
N LEU A 428 5.34 -2.45 -3.02
CA LEU A 428 4.04 -3.02 -3.35
C LEU A 428 3.59 -4.04 -2.31
N THR A 429 4.50 -4.93 -1.90
CA THR A 429 4.22 -5.95 -0.89
C THR A 429 3.93 -5.32 0.46
N ASP A 430 4.67 -4.32 0.90
CA ASP A 430 4.48 -3.69 2.21
C ASP A 430 3.11 -3.01 2.33
N VAL A 431 2.68 -2.31 1.29
CA VAL A 431 1.34 -1.71 1.26
C VAL A 431 0.26 -2.79 1.18
N THR A 432 0.49 -3.85 0.41
CA THR A 432 -0.45 -4.99 0.31
C THR A 432 -0.57 -5.72 1.64
N ALA A 433 0.54 -5.97 2.34
CA ALA A 433 0.60 -6.64 3.63
C ALA A 433 -0.16 -5.87 4.73
N ASN A 434 -0.24 -4.55 4.62
CA ASN A 434 -0.99 -3.72 5.55
C ASN A 434 -2.46 -3.55 5.15
N LEU A 435 -2.70 -3.00 3.96
CA LEU A 435 -4.02 -2.54 3.51
C LEU A 435 -4.71 -3.47 2.52
N GLY A 436 -4.00 -4.44 1.94
CA GLY A 436 -4.50 -5.23 0.80
C GLY A 436 -4.80 -4.39 -0.43
N VAL A 437 -4.00 -3.33 -0.66
CA VAL A 437 -4.12 -2.43 -1.81
C VAL A 437 -2.94 -2.61 -2.74
N ILE A 438 -3.24 -2.83 -4.01
CA ILE A 438 -2.30 -2.85 -5.13
C ILE A 438 -2.65 -1.68 -6.04
N SER A 439 -1.68 -0.82 -6.34
CA SER A 439 -1.87 0.31 -7.24
C SER A 439 -0.63 0.51 -8.08
N HIS A 440 -0.79 0.42 -9.39
CA HIS A 440 0.32 0.47 -10.33
C HIS A 440 -0.07 1.24 -11.60
N PHE A 441 0.89 1.99 -12.17
CA PHE A 441 0.63 2.80 -13.36
C PHE A 441 1.70 2.62 -14.45
N VAL A 442 1.27 2.70 -15.70
CA VAL A 442 2.14 2.65 -16.87
C VAL A 442 1.79 3.79 -17.82
N HIS A 443 2.73 4.18 -18.69
CA HIS A 443 2.43 5.09 -19.78
C HIS A 443 2.56 4.39 -21.13
N PRO A 444 1.74 4.77 -22.13
CA PRO A 444 1.89 4.24 -23.48
C PRO A 444 3.18 4.73 -24.16
N ASP A 445 3.75 5.85 -23.72
CA ASP A 445 4.93 6.48 -24.31
C ASP A 445 6.27 6.05 -23.68
N ASP A 446 6.27 5.25 -22.61
CA ASP A 446 7.50 4.74 -21.98
C ASP A 446 8.43 4.03 -23.00
N ILE A 447 7.85 3.35 -23.98
CA ILE A 447 8.58 2.66 -25.07
C ILE A 447 9.22 3.63 -26.09
N LEU A 448 8.88 4.91 -26.07
CA LEU A 448 9.46 5.92 -26.96
C LEU A 448 10.76 6.51 -26.39
N ASP A 449 11.08 6.22 -25.13
CA ASP A 449 12.23 6.74 -24.41
C ASP A 449 13.14 5.57 -23.97
N GLU A 450 14.38 5.57 -24.47
CA GLU A 450 15.39 4.55 -24.18
C GLU A 450 15.69 4.40 -22.68
N LYS A 451 15.61 5.48 -21.90
CA LYS A 451 15.84 5.45 -20.46
C LYS A 451 14.62 4.91 -19.71
N ARG A 452 13.41 5.34 -20.06
CA ARG A 452 12.14 4.87 -19.44
C ARG A 452 11.85 3.41 -19.78
N SER A 453 12.19 2.98 -21.00
CA SER A 453 12.09 1.57 -21.41
C SER A 453 13.22 0.68 -20.89
N GLY A 454 14.28 1.24 -20.30
CA GLY A 454 15.48 0.48 -19.94
C GLY A 454 16.15 -0.20 -21.13
N ASN A 455 16.03 0.39 -22.34
CA ASN A 455 16.47 -0.17 -23.62
C ASN A 455 15.83 -1.53 -24.00
N LEU A 456 14.68 -1.87 -23.41
CA LEU A 456 13.95 -3.10 -23.74
C LEU A 456 13.03 -2.89 -24.95
N THR A 457 12.88 -3.94 -25.75
CA THR A 457 11.86 -3.98 -26.81
C THR A 457 10.45 -4.01 -26.25
N TRP A 458 9.44 -3.64 -27.04
CA TRP A 458 8.05 -3.75 -26.61
C TRP A 458 7.67 -5.18 -26.20
N GLU A 459 8.15 -6.19 -26.92
CA GLU A 459 7.88 -7.59 -26.57
C GLU A 459 8.43 -7.97 -25.20
N GLU A 460 9.62 -7.45 -24.84
CA GLU A 460 10.24 -7.68 -23.54
C GLU A 460 9.51 -6.93 -22.43
N LEU A 461 9.16 -5.65 -22.64
CA LEU A 461 8.37 -4.87 -21.68
C LEU A 461 7.00 -5.49 -21.45
N PHE A 462 6.29 -5.86 -22.51
CA PHE A 462 4.99 -6.51 -22.41
C PHE A 462 5.08 -7.85 -21.68
N LYS A 463 6.11 -8.65 -21.97
CA LYS A 463 6.33 -9.92 -21.27
C LYS A 463 6.62 -9.71 -19.78
N ALA A 464 7.44 -8.71 -19.44
CA ALA A 464 7.72 -8.35 -18.06
C ALA A 464 6.45 -7.90 -17.34
N TYR A 465 5.67 -7.02 -17.95
CA TYR A 465 4.42 -6.51 -17.38
C TYR A 465 3.39 -7.63 -17.17
N LYS A 466 3.13 -8.45 -18.19
CA LYS A 466 2.23 -9.60 -18.08
C LYS A 466 2.68 -10.59 -16.99
N LYS A 467 4.00 -10.81 -16.85
CA LYS A 467 4.57 -11.64 -15.77
C LYS A 467 4.24 -11.04 -14.41
N THR A 468 4.52 -9.75 -14.21
CA THR A 468 4.23 -9.04 -12.94
C THR A 468 2.77 -9.14 -12.54
N ILE A 469 1.83 -8.85 -13.46
CA ILE A 469 0.39 -8.91 -13.15
C ILE A 469 -0.04 -10.35 -12.82
N LYS A 470 0.49 -11.35 -13.54
CA LYS A 470 0.22 -12.76 -13.26
C LYS A 470 0.72 -13.17 -11.88
N GLU A 471 1.94 -12.79 -11.51
CA GLU A 471 2.52 -13.09 -10.20
C GLU A 471 1.71 -12.42 -9.07
N ILE A 472 1.27 -11.17 -9.26
CA ILE A 472 0.36 -10.49 -8.34
C ILE A 472 -0.93 -11.29 -8.12
N ARG A 473 -1.56 -11.75 -9.22
CA ARG A 473 -2.80 -12.54 -9.17
C ARG A 473 -2.65 -13.88 -8.47
N GLU A 474 -1.54 -14.57 -8.73
CA GLU A 474 -1.22 -15.85 -8.10
C GLU A 474 -0.93 -15.69 -6.61
N ARG A 475 -0.19 -14.64 -6.23
CA ARG A 475 0.24 -14.36 -4.86
C ARG A 475 -0.89 -13.83 -3.98
N TYR A 476 -1.77 -13.00 -4.53
CA TYR A 476 -2.87 -12.36 -3.80
C TYR A 476 -4.22 -12.68 -4.43
N PRO A 477 -4.65 -13.96 -4.41
CA PRO A 477 -5.81 -14.41 -5.16
C PRO A 477 -7.15 -13.91 -4.61
N TYR A 478 -7.16 -13.19 -3.48
CA TYR A 478 -8.35 -12.57 -2.88
C TYR A 478 -8.55 -11.11 -3.33
N ILE A 479 -7.54 -10.49 -3.95
CA ILE A 479 -7.61 -9.10 -4.41
C ILE A 479 -8.47 -9.02 -5.67
N LYS A 480 -9.28 -7.96 -5.75
CA LYS A 480 -10.19 -7.71 -6.86
C LYS A 480 -9.78 -6.46 -7.64
N SER A 481 -9.77 -6.55 -8.96
CA SER A 481 -9.58 -5.38 -9.84
C SER A 481 -10.76 -4.41 -9.76
N MET A 482 -10.44 -3.12 -9.69
CA MET A 482 -11.39 -2.03 -9.57
C MET A 482 -10.92 -0.83 -10.38
N THR A 483 -11.86 -0.01 -10.85
CA THR A 483 -11.50 1.36 -11.24
C THR A 483 -11.16 2.18 -9.99
N GLN A 484 -10.44 3.30 -10.14
CA GLN A 484 -10.05 4.11 -8.98
C GLN A 484 -11.29 4.68 -8.24
N SER A 485 -12.35 5.05 -8.94
CA SER A 485 -13.58 5.51 -8.26
C SER A 485 -14.28 4.39 -7.49
N GLU A 486 -14.29 3.15 -8.01
CA GLU A 486 -14.78 1.97 -7.30
C GLU A 486 -13.95 1.70 -6.03
N ALA A 487 -12.63 1.73 -6.15
CA ALA A 487 -11.70 1.53 -5.04
C ALA A 487 -11.84 2.62 -3.95
N THR A 488 -12.01 3.88 -4.36
CA THR A 488 -12.22 5.01 -3.44
C THR A 488 -13.51 4.84 -2.64
N ALA A 489 -14.60 4.48 -3.32
CA ALA A 489 -15.87 4.18 -2.66
C ALA A 489 -15.73 3.02 -1.66
N SER A 490 -14.92 2.00 -2.00
CA SER A 490 -14.62 0.89 -1.10
C SER A 490 -13.83 1.32 0.12
N MET A 491 -12.75 2.08 -0.08
CA MET A 491 -11.87 2.53 0.99
C MET A 491 -12.63 3.40 2.01
N LYS A 492 -13.49 4.31 1.55
CA LYS A 492 -14.34 5.12 2.44
C LYS A 492 -15.25 4.25 3.32
N ILE A 493 -15.80 3.17 2.78
CA ILE A 493 -16.60 2.22 3.56
C ILE A 493 -15.71 1.46 4.53
N TYR A 494 -14.59 0.91 4.05
CA TYR A 494 -13.62 0.14 4.83
C TYR A 494 -13.16 0.91 6.07
N GLN A 495 -12.74 2.16 5.92
CA GLN A 495 -12.28 3.02 7.01
C GLN A 495 -13.37 3.32 8.07
N THR A 496 -14.66 3.19 7.73
CA THR A 496 -15.76 3.35 8.68
C THR A 496 -16.29 2.02 9.23
N GLY A 497 -15.89 0.91 8.62
CA GLY A 497 -16.21 -0.44 9.06
C GLY A 497 -15.27 -0.89 10.17
N ASP A 498 -15.48 -2.10 10.66
CA ASP A 498 -14.62 -2.70 11.67
C ASP A 498 -14.57 -4.23 11.55
N LEU A 499 -13.42 -4.81 11.92
CA LEU A 499 -13.22 -6.25 12.01
C LEU A 499 -13.20 -6.63 13.49
N ASP A 500 -14.09 -7.55 13.86
CA ASP A 500 -14.17 -8.02 15.23
C ASP A 500 -13.78 -9.49 15.32
N VAL A 501 -12.78 -9.80 16.14
CA VAL A 501 -12.15 -11.12 16.20
C VAL A 501 -12.07 -11.65 17.63
N SER A 502 -12.41 -12.92 17.83
CA SER A 502 -12.10 -13.66 19.06
C SER A 502 -11.49 -15.02 18.74
N TYR A 503 -10.72 -15.55 19.69
CA TYR A 503 -9.84 -16.69 19.48
C TYR A 503 -10.08 -17.80 20.50
N GLU A 504 -10.11 -19.04 20.01
CA GLU A 504 -10.09 -20.28 20.79
C GLU A 504 -8.91 -21.13 20.30
N ASP A 505 -8.53 -22.17 21.06
CA ASP A 505 -7.38 -23.03 20.71
C ASP A 505 -7.54 -23.74 19.36
N ASP A 506 -8.78 -23.96 18.92
CA ASP A 506 -9.16 -24.67 17.70
C ASP A 506 -10.04 -23.83 16.75
N ALA A 507 -10.19 -22.52 16.98
CA ALA A 507 -11.00 -21.67 16.11
C ALA A 507 -10.65 -20.17 16.17
N VAL A 508 -10.88 -19.48 15.04
CA VAL A 508 -10.96 -18.01 14.98
C VAL A 508 -12.37 -17.60 14.62
N HIS A 509 -13.02 -16.78 15.44
CA HIS A 509 -14.31 -16.19 15.15
C HIS A 509 -14.13 -14.79 14.58
N ILE A 510 -14.68 -14.54 13.40
CA ILE A 510 -14.59 -13.25 12.71
C ILE A 510 -15.97 -12.68 12.43
N ALA A 511 -16.11 -11.37 12.58
CA ALA A 511 -17.33 -10.65 12.28
C ALA A 511 -17.04 -9.28 11.66
N TYR A 512 -17.71 -8.98 10.56
CA TYR A 512 -17.61 -7.70 9.87
C TYR A 512 -18.68 -6.75 10.39
N LYS A 513 -18.26 -5.55 10.79
CA LYS A 513 -19.13 -4.46 11.24
C LYS A 513 -19.22 -3.37 10.18
N GLY A 514 -19.74 -3.73 9.00
CA GLY A 514 -19.94 -2.78 7.90
C GLY A 514 -18.81 -2.75 6.88
N LEU A 515 -17.93 -3.76 6.85
CA LEU A 515 -16.85 -3.85 5.87
C LEU A 515 -17.37 -4.18 4.46
N PRO A 516 -16.66 -3.75 3.39
CA PRO A 516 -16.95 -4.20 2.03
C PRO A 516 -16.97 -5.73 1.91
N ASN A 517 -17.85 -6.26 1.06
CA ASN A 517 -17.99 -7.72 0.88
C ASN A 517 -16.82 -8.41 0.16
N HIS A 518 -15.82 -7.65 -0.29
CA HIS A 518 -14.58 -8.17 -0.88
C HIS A 518 -13.37 -7.98 0.06
N THR A 519 -13.58 -7.39 1.23
CA THR A 519 -12.57 -7.38 2.30
C THR A 519 -12.17 -8.80 2.63
N SER A 520 -10.88 -8.98 2.81
CA SER A 520 -10.28 -10.24 3.22
C SER A 520 -9.75 -10.10 4.64
N THR A 521 -9.99 -11.11 5.46
CA THR A 521 -9.30 -11.26 6.74
C THR A 521 -8.08 -12.14 6.51
N ILE A 522 -6.89 -11.61 6.80
CA ILE A 522 -5.66 -12.40 6.80
C ILE A 522 -5.53 -13.04 8.17
N ILE A 523 -5.40 -14.36 8.20
CA ILE A 523 -5.23 -15.15 9.42
C ILE A 523 -3.89 -15.85 9.35
N ARG A 524 -3.03 -15.57 10.32
CA ARG A 524 -1.84 -16.36 10.62
C ARG A 524 -2.15 -17.29 11.79
N VAL A 525 -1.74 -18.55 11.69
CA VAL A 525 -1.77 -19.53 12.79
C VAL A 525 -0.35 -19.97 13.10
N GLU A 526 -0.10 -20.33 14.36
CA GLU A 526 1.21 -20.83 14.80
C GLU A 526 1.65 -22.10 14.07
N GLU A 527 2.94 -22.40 14.17
CA GLU A 527 3.53 -23.58 13.54
C GLU A 527 2.85 -24.87 14.01
N GLY A 528 2.66 -25.83 13.10
CA GLY A 528 1.93 -27.08 13.36
C GLY A 528 0.40 -26.95 13.26
N LYS A 529 -0.16 -25.75 13.34
CA LYS A 529 -1.58 -25.49 13.11
C LYS A 529 -1.88 -25.20 11.63
N LYS A 530 -3.12 -25.46 11.21
CA LYS A 530 -3.59 -25.19 9.85
C LYS A 530 -5.08 -24.88 9.78
N ILE A 531 -5.43 -24.04 8.80
CA ILE A 531 -6.82 -23.80 8.39
C ILE A 531 -7.06 -24.55 7.09
N GLN A 532 -8.23 -25.17 6.94
CA GLN A 532 -8.59 -25.87 5.70
C GLN A 532 -8.96 -24.86 4.60
N PRO A 533 -8.23 -24.82 3.46
CA PRO A 533 -8.62 -24.00 2.31
C PRO A 533 -9.84 -24.60 1.61
N GLY A 534 -10.64 -23.74 0.96
CA GLY A 534 -11.81 -24.17 0.21
C GLY A 534 -12.96 -23.17 0.21
N SER A 535 -14.09 -23.60 -0.35
CA SER A 535 -15.34 -22.86 -0.30
C SER A 535 -16.22 -23.40 0.82
N PHE A 536 -16.75 -22.50 1.63
CA PHE A 536 -17.58 -22.80 2.79
C PHE A 536 -18.88 -21.99 2.73
N SER A 537 -19.87 -22.38 3.55
CA SER A 537 -21.15 -21.66 3.58
C SER A 537 -21.05 -20.20 4.04
N TYR A 538 -19.93 -19.81 4.64
CA TYR A 538 -19.66 -18.45 5.11
C TYR A 538 -18.78 -17.63 4.16
N GLY A 539 -18.13 -18.24 3.17
CA GLY A 539 -17.10 -17.58 2.36
C GLY A 539 -16.05 -18.53 1.80
N THR A 540 -14.93 -17.96 1.38
CA THR A 540 -13.81 -18.68 0.78
C THR A 540 -12.57 -18.51 1.63
N VAL A 541 -11.82 -19.60 1.82
CA VAL A 541 -10.50 -19.60 2.46
C VAL A 541 -9.46 -19.98 1.41
N LYS A 542 -8.43 -19.16 1.24
CA LYS A 542 -7.28 -19.47 0.37
C LYS A 542 -6.00 -19.48 1.19
N LYS A 543 -5.17 -20.49 0.96
CA LYS A 543 -3.82 -20.54 1.55
C LYS A 543 -2.93 -19.54 0.80
N LEU A 544 -2.22 -18.69 1.55
CA LEU A 544 -1.23 -17.75 1.01
C LEU A 544 0.19 -18.25 1.27
N ASP A 545 0.41 -18.84 2.46
CA ASP A 545 1.65 -19.52 2.84
C ASP A 545 1.34 -20.69 3.80
N SER A 546 2.36 -21.41 4.27
CA SER A 546 2.29 -22.46 5.29
C SER A 546 1.36 -22.11 6.47
N GLN A 547 1.56 -20.92 7.05
CA GLN A 547 0.87 -20.42 8.24
C GLN A 547 -0.17 -19.34 7.95
N ILE A 548 -0.23 -18.82 6.71
CA ILE A 548 -1.00 -17.62 6.36
C ILE A 548 -2.15 -17.96 5.41
N TYR A 549 -3.34 -17.49 5.75
CA TYR A 549 -4.58 -17.75 5.01
C TYR A 549 -5.35 -16.45 4.80
N SER A 550 -6.00 -16.31 3.64
CA SER A 550 -7.00 -15.26 3.39
C SER A 550 -8.40 -15.83 3.53
N VAL A 551 -9.27 -15.09 4.19
CA VAL A 551 -10.68 -15.44 4.38
C VAL A 551 -11.57 -14.31 3.88
N THR A 552 -12.29 -14.55 2.79
CA THR A 552 -13.26 -13.60 2.22
C THR A 552 -14.66 -14.07 2.54
N LEU A 553 -15.42 -13.27 3.28
CA LEU A 553 -16.75 -13.66 3.72
C LEU A 553 -17.85 -13.33 2.71
N THR A 554 -18.85 -14.21 2.63
CA THR A 554 -20.15 -13.96 1.96
C THR A 554 -21.28 -13.72 2.97
N LYS A 555 -21.06 -14.08 4.24
CA LYS A 555 -21.90 -13.79 5.40
C LYS A 555 -21.21 -12.79 6.33
N ALA A 556 -21.94 -12.12 7.20
CA ALA A 556 -21.35 -11.07 8.04
C ALA A 556 -20.46 -11.60 9.20
N SER A 557 -20.48 -12.90 9.46
CA SER A 557 -19.63 -13.54 10.46
C SER A 557 -19.32 -15.00 10.09
N ALA A 558 -18.24 -15.53 10.64
CA ALA A 558 -17.82 -16.91 10.47
C ALA A 558 -17.04 -17.41 11.69
N THR A 559 -17.04 -18.72 11.88
CA THR A 559 -16.10 -19.42 12.74
C THR A 559 -15.19 -20.23 11.83
N ILE A 560 -13.88 -20.02 11.95
CA ILE A 560 -12.85 -20.61 11.11
C ILE A 560 -12.11 -21.66 11.94
N PRO A 561 -12.35 -22.96 11.70
CA PRO A 561 -11.70 -24.01 12.47
C PRO A 561 -10.20 -24.08 12.18
N ILE A 562 -9.42 -24.20 13.24
CA ILE A 562 -7.99 -24.49 13.24
C ILE A 562 -7.83 -25.98 13.56
N LYS A 563 -7.03 -26.68 12.78
CA LYS A 563 -6.68 -28.09 13.00
C LYS A 563 -5.21 -28.20 13.35
N GLY A 564 -4.89 -29.17 14.21
CA GLY A 564 -3.51 -29.51 14.59
C GLY A 564 -3.29 -29.33 16.07
N ALA A 565 -2.50 -30.24 16.62
CA ALA A 565 -1.66 -30.16 17.81
C ALA A 565 -0.58 -31.22 17.59
#